data_AF-A0A850KHX5-F1
#
_entry.id   AF-A0A850KHX5-F1
#
_cell.length_a   1.000
_cell.length_b   1.000
_cell.length_c   1.000
_cell.angle_alpha   90.00
_cell.angle_beta   90.00
_cell.angle_gamma   90.00
#
_symmetry.space_group_name_H-M   'P 1'
#
loop_
_entity.id
_entity.type
_entity.pdbx_description
1 polymer ?
#
loop_
_entity_poly.entity_id
_entity_poly.type
_entity_poly.pdbx_seq_one_letter_code
_entity_poly.pdbx_strand_id
1 'polypeptide(L)'
;MSNNTLAYLRKFFNWCVDQEILEHSPADRVKAPALKVVGDRVLSEDEIKIVWQAFEEEGQIFGNLFKLLLLTGQRRSEVVKMTIDECKGLNTLEPIWEIPAHRTKNNRP
;
A
#
# COMPACT_ATOMS: atom_id res chain seq x y z
N MET A 1 13.38 13.37 2.34
CA MET A 1 14.15 12.25 1.74
C MET A 1 15.32 11.94 2.67
N SER A 2 15.37 10.79 3.36
CA SER A 2 16.61 10.39 4.10
C SER A 2 16.62 8.95 4.67
N ASN A 3 15.53 8.43 5.22
CA ASN A 3 15.57 7.13 5.93
C ASN A 3 15.66 5.89 5.02
N ASN A 4 15.06 5.94 3.83
CA ASN A 4 15.09 4.79 2.91
C ASN A 4 16.50 4.54 2.36
N THR A 5 17.29 5.60 2.15
CA THR A 5 18.67 5.49 1.66
C THR A 5 19.53 4.69 2.62
N LEU A 6 19.50 5.01 3.91
CA LEU A 6 20.25 4.26 4.92
C LEU A 6 19.76 2.81 5.01
N ALA A 7 18.45 2.56 4.90
CA ALA A 7 17.90 1.20 4.88
C ALA A 7 18.44 0.38 3.69
N TYR A 8 18.52 0.98 2.50
CA TYR A 8 19.10 0.33 1.32
C TYR A 8 20.60 0.10 1.46
N LEU A 9 21.37 1.09 1.95
CA LEU A 9 22.80 0.95 2.15
C LEU A 9 23.13 -0.13 3.18
N ARG A 10 22.40 -0.19 4.30
CA ARG A 10 22.54 -1.28 5.28
C ARG A 10 22.29 -2.64 4.65
N LYS A 11 21.21 -2.78 3.88
CA LYS A 11 20.91 -4.05 3.19
C LYS A 11 22.01 -4.45 2.21
N PHE A 12 22.52 -3.50 1.44
CA PHE A 12 23.59 -3.73 0.47
C PHE A 12 24.91 -4.13 1.16
N PHE A 13 25.36 -3.37 2.15
CA PHE A 13 26.62 -3.67 2.83
C PHE A 13 26.55 -4.94 3.67
N ASN A 14 25.40 -5.26 4.26
CA ASN A 14 25.21 -6.55 4.92
C ASN A 14 25.28 -7.70 3.90
N TRP A 15 24.69 -7.54 2.71
CA TRP A 15 24.88 -8.51 1.64
C TRP A 15 26.36 -8.66 1.23
N CYS A 16 27.13 -7.57 1.15
CA CYS A 16 28.57 -7.67 0.89
C CYS A 16 29.32 -8.43 1.99
N VAL A 17 28.91 -8.29 3.26
CA VAL A 17 29.46 -9.07 4.37
C VAL A 17 29.09 -10.55 4.25
N ASP A 18 27.84 -10.86 3.90
CA ASP A 18 27.37 -12.24 3.68
C ASP A 18 28.08 -12.91 2.48
N GLN A 19 28.62 -12.12 1.54
CA GLN A 19 29.42 -12.60 0.42
C GLN A 19 30.93 -12.56 0.69
N GLU A 20 31.35 -12.27 1.92
CA GLU A 20 32.75 -12.16 2.33
C GLU A 20 33.57 -11.11 1.54
N ILE A 21 32.88 -10.16 0.89
CA ILE A 21 33.51 -9.02 0.19
C ILE A 21 34.00 -7.99 1.21
N LEU A 22 33.28 -7.86 2.33
CA LEU A 22 33.63 -6.99 3.46
C LEU A 22 33.59 -7.80 4.74
N GLU A 23 34.51 -7.53 5.68
CA GLU A 23 34.45 -8.13 7.02
C GLU A 23 33.34 -7.49 7.87
N HIS A 24 33.10 -6.19 7.69
CA HIS A 24 32.13 -5.41 8.45
C HIS A 24 31.39 -4.39 7.57
N SER A 25 30.14 -4.09 7.92
CA SER A 25 29.31 -3.16 7.17
C SER A 25 29.63 -1.71 7.58
N PRO A 26 29.99 -0.81 6.63
CA PRO A 26 30.25 0.60 6.92
C PRO A 26 29.03 1.35 7.50
N ALA A 27 27.83 0.79 7.39
CA ALA A 27 26.58 1.41 7.83
C ALA A 27 26.12 0.97 9.24
N ASP A 28 26.86 0.10 9.93
CA ASP A 28 26.44 -0.52 11.19
C ASP A 28 26.14 0.48 12.31
N ARG A 29 26.95 1.54 12.42
CA ARG A 29 26.83 2.55 13.48
C ARG A 29 26.14 3.84 13.05
N VAL A 30 25.72 3.92 11.79
CA VAL A 30 25.04 5.10 11.26
C VAL A 30 23.60 5.10 11.74
N LYS A 31 23.19 6.11 12.53
CA LYS A 31 21.81 6.24 13.01
C LYS A 31 20.90 6.80 11.92
N ALA A 32 19.62 6.42 11.95
CA ALA A 32 18.64 7.01 11.06
C ALA A 32 18.53 8.53 11.33
N PRO A 33 18.60 9.38 10.29
CA PRO A 33 18.64 10.83 10.45
C PRO A 33 17.32 11.43 10.96
N ALA A 34 16.20 10.72 10.84
CA ALA A 34 14.94 11.10 11.45
C ALA A 34 14.14 9.86 11.89
N LEU A 35 13.21 10.03 12.82
CA LEU A 35 12.21 8.99 13.09
C LEU A 35 11.23 8.92 11.92
N LYS A 36 10.77 7.70 11.60
CA LYS A 36 9.74 7.51 10.58
C LYS A 36 8.39 7.88 11.21
N VAL A 37 7.97 9.13 11.02
CA VAL A 37 6.65 9.59 11.45
C VAL A 37 5.63 9.04 10.46
N VAL A 38 4.75 8.16 10.95
CA VAL A 38 3.54 7.76 10.23
C VAL A 38 2.47 8.78 10.59
N GLY A 39 1.78 9.33 9.59
CA GLY A 39 0.66 10.23 9.83
C GLY A 39 -0.44 9.53 10.62
N ASP A 40 -0.92 10.19 11.66
CA ASP A 40 -1.96 9.77 12.60
C ASP A 40 -3.36 10.28 12.22
N ARG A 41 -3.44 11.31 11.37
CA ARG A 41 -4.70 11.84 10.86
C ARG A 41 -5.44 10.80 10.02
N VAL A 42 -6.68 10.54 10.40
CA VAL A 42 -7.68 9.79 9.63
C VAL A 42 -8.86 10.70 9.27
N LEU A 43 -9.64 10.31 8.26
CA LEU A 43 -10.84 11.07 7.88
C LEU A 43 -11.92 10.92 8.96
N SER A 44 -12.55 12.03 9.34
CA SER A 44 -13.77 12.01 10.15
C SER A 44 -14.99 11.58 9.31
N GLU A 45 -16.10 11.28 9.97
CA GLU A 45 -17.36 10.94 9.28
C GLU A 45 -17.84 12.06 8.35
N ASP A 46 -17.69 13.32 8.77
CA ASP A 46 -18.08 14.48 7.97
C ASP A 46 -17.13 14.68 6.78
N GLU A 47 -15.83 14.46 6.99
CA GLU A 47 -14.86 14.49 5.89
C GLU A 47 -15.13 13.36 4.88
N ILE A 48 -15.58 12.19 5.34
CA ILE A 48 -15.99 11.09 4.45
C ILE A 48 -17.15 11.52 3.54
N LYS A 49 -18.16 12.23 4.08
CA LYS A 49 -19.29 12.75 3.28
C LYS A 49 -18.81 13.76 2.23
N ILE A 50 -17.89 14.64 2.61
CA ILE A 50 -17.33 15.66 1.70
C ILE A 50 -16.54 15.00 0.57
N VAL A 51 -15.65 14.05 0.87
CA VAL A 51 -14.87 13.38 -0.18
C VAL A 51 -15.74 12.49 -1.05
N TRP A 52 -16.79 11.88 -0.50
CA TRP A 52 -17.74 11.10 -1.30
C TRP A 52 -18.40 11.97 -2.39
N GLN A 53 -18.85 13.17 -2.02
CA GLN A 53 -19.41 14.13 -2.98
C GLN A 53 -18.39 14.51 -4.05
N ALA A 54 -17.15 14.79 -3.67
CA ALA A 54 -16.08 15.06 -4.63
C ALA A 54 -15.85 13.88 -5.59
N PHE A 55 -15.99 12.63 -5.13
CA PHE A 55 -15.88 11.45 -6.00
C PHE A 55 -17.03 11.34 -7.01
N GLU A 56 -18.23 11.82 -6.68
CA GLU A 56 -19.33 11.90 -7.65
C GLU A 56 -19.03 12.90 -8.78
N GLU A 57 -18.34 13.99 -8.46
CA GLU A 57 -18.00 15.06 -9.41
C GLU A 57 -16.80 14.71 -10.31
N GLU A 58 -15.85 13.92 -9.83
CA GLU A 58 -14.62 13.52 -10.56
C GLU A 58 -14.91 12.63 -11.80
N GLY A 59 -16.10 12.06 -11.89
CA GLY A 59 -16.55 11.24 -13.03
C GLY A 59 -16.36 9.72 -12.84
N GLN A 60 -16.85 8.94 -13.81
CA GLN A 60 -17.11 7.51 -13.59
C GLN A 60 -15.87 6.65 -13.30
N ILE A 61 -14.73 6.92 -13.91
CA ILE A 61 -13.55 6.04 -13.75
C ILE A 61 -12.89 6.30 -12.39
N PHE A 62 -12.44 7.53 -12.15
CA PHE A 62 -11.72 7.88 -10.93
C PHE A 62 -12.64 7.99 -9.72
N GLY A 63 -13.86 8.49 -9.90
CA GLY A 63 -14.88 8.51 -8.85
C GLY A 63 -15.20 7.12 -8.32
N ASN A 64 -15.50 6.16 -9.20
CA ASN A 64 -15.78 4.78 -8.77
C ASN A 64 -14.55 4.11 -8.14
N LEU A 65 -13.35 4.37 -8.66
CA LEU A 65 -12.11 3.88 -8.06
C LEU A 65 -11.93 4.40 -6.62
N PHE A 66 -12.15 5.69 -6.38
CA PHE A 66 -12.02 6.27 -5.04
C PHE A 66 -13.10 5.77 -4.08
N LYS A 67 -14.34 5.58 -4.56
CA LYS A 67 -15.40 4.95 -3.76
C LYS A 67 -15.05 3.53 -3.37
N LEU A 68 -14.52 2.72 -4.29
CA LEU A 68 -14.07 1.35 -3.98
C LEU A 68 -12.94 1.35 -2.95
N LEU A 69 -11.97 2.26 -3.06
CA LEU A 69 -10.90 2.39 -2.07
C LEU A 69 -11.44 2.72 -0.67
N LEU A 70 -12.39 3.65 -0.61
CA LEU A 70 -12.99 4.09 0.64
C LEU A 70 -13.86 2.99 1.29
N LEU A 71 -14.67 2.29 0.51
CA LEU A 71 -15.59 1.25 1.01
C LEU A 71 -14.87 -0.03 1.42
N THR A 72 -13.80 -0.42 0.71
CA THR A 72 -13.14 -1.71 0.93
C THR A 72 -11.91 -1.63 1.82
N GLY A 73 -11.30 -0.44 1.97
CA GLY A 73 -10.04 -0.26 2.71
C GLY A 73 -8.84 -0.99 2.11
N GLN A 74 -8.96 -1.54 0.90
CA GLN A 74 -7.88 -2.28 0.24
C GLN A 74 -6.79 -1.35 -0.27
N ARG A 75 -5.58 -1.90 -0.54
CA ARG A 75 -4.49 -1.06 -1.03
C ARG A 75 -4.82 -0.54 -2.43
N ARG A 76 -4.41 0.70 -2.71
CA ARG A 76 -4.54 1.32 -4.03
C ARG A 76 -4.13 0.40 -5.18
N SER A 77 -2.98 -0.28 -5.05
CA SER A 77 -2.49 -1.19 -6.08
C SER A 77 -3.32 -2.46 -6.26
N GLU A 78 -4.03 -2.91 -5.22
CA GLU A 78 -4.91 -4.09 -5.27
C GLU A 78 -6.21 -3.73 -6.01
N VAL A 79 -6.84 -2.60 -5.65
CA VAL A 79 -8.07 -2.10 -6.30
C VAL A 79 -7.82 -1.73 -7.77
N VAL A 80 -6.75 -0.97 -8.08
CA VAL A 80 -6.46 -0.54 -9.46
C VAL A 80 -6.21 -1.73 -10.40
N LYS A 81 -5.75 -2.87 -9.87
CA LYS A 81 -5.48 -4.07 -10.66
C LYS A 81 -6.64 -5.07 -10.63
N MET A 82 -7.76 -4.75 -9.97
CA MET A 82 -8.93 -5.63 -9.88
C MET A 82 -9.29 -6.22 -11.25
N THR A 83 -9.54 -7.52 -11.30
CA THR A 83 -9.96 -8.21 -12.53
C THR A 83 -11.37 -8.75 -12.38
N ILE A 84 -12.10 -8.87 -13.49
CA ILE A 84 -13.45 -9.42 -13.50
C ILE A 84 -13.49 -10.84 -12.89
N ASP A 85 -12.46 -11.66 -13.14
CA ASP A 85 -12.38 -13.04 -12.61
C ASP A 85 -12.27 -13.11 -11.07
N GLU A 86 -11.88 -12.02 -10.41
CA GLU A 86 -11.84 -11.92 -8.94
C GLU A 86 -13.23 -11.58 -8.36
N CYS A 87 -14.15 -11.11 -9.20
CA CYS A 87 -15.48 -10.67 -8.82
C CYS A 87 -16.50 -11.78 -9.09
N LYS A 88 -16.95 -12.44 -8.03
CA LYS A 88 -17.90 -13.55 -8.08
C LYS A 88 -19.31 -13.08 -7.75
N GLY A 89 -20.31 -13.67 -8.41
CA GLY A 89 -21.71 -13.42 -8.10
C GLY A 89 -22.18 -11.98 -8.34
N LEU A 90 -21.57 -11.25 -9.28
CA LEU A 90 -21.96 -9.86 -9.60
C LEU A 90 -23.42 -9.70 -10.04
N ASN A 91 -24.06 -10.78 -10.48
CA ASN A 91 -25.48 -10.87 -10.84
C ASN A 91 -26.37 -11.42 -9.71
N THR A 92 -25.84 -11.54 -8.49
CA THR A 92 -26.54 -12.05 -7.31
C THR A 92 -26.67 -10.97 -6.25
N LEU A 93 -27.39 -11.26 -5.15
CA LEU A 93 -27.49 -10.35 -4.01
C LEU A 93 -26.24 -10.37 -3.11
N GLU A 94 -25.31 -11.31 -3.35
CA GLU A 94 -24.11 -11.51 -2.53
C GLU A 94 -22.84 -11.47 -3.40
N PRO A 95 -22.55 -10.33 -4.06
CA PRO A 95 -21.32 -10.21 -4.83
C PRO A 95 -20.11 -10.22 -3.91
N ILE A 96 -19.08 -10.96 -4.29
CA ILE A 96 -17.83 -11.07 -3.53
C ILE A 96 -16.67 -10.70 -4.46
N TRP A 97 -15.79 -9.84 -3.97
CA TRP A 97 -14.47 -9.63 -4.57
C TRP A 97 -13.42 -10.37 -3.75
N GLU A 98 -12.79 -11.38 -4.34
CA GLU A 98 -11.77 -12.21 -3.69
C GLU A 98 -10.39 -11.93 -4.31
N ILE A 99 -9.46 -11.41 -3.51
CA ILE A 99 -8.11 -11.10 -3.97
C ILE A 99 -7.21 -12.30 -3.69
N PRO A 100 -6.60 -12.93 -4.70
CA PRO A 100 -5.77 -14.10 -4.46
C PRO A 100 -4.49 -13.72 -3.72
N ALA A 101 -3.99 -14.60 -2.85
CA ALA A 101 -2.83 -14.34 -1.99
C ALA A 101 -1.59 -13.82 -2.75
N HIS A 102 -1.31 -14.35 -3.94
CA HIS A 102 -0.16 -13.92 -4.76
C HIS A 102 -0.25 -12.46 -5.24
N ARG A 103 -1.43 -11.83 -5.16
CA ARG A 103 -1.64 -10.42 -5.48
C ARG A 103 -1.65 -9.50 -4.28
N THR A 104 -1.71 -10.03 -3.06
CA THR A 104 -1.71 -9.19 -1.86
C THR A 104 -0.28 -8.94 -1.39
N LYS A 105 -0.05 -7.77 -0.80
CA LYS A 105 1.28 -7.39 -0.30
C LYS A 105 1.84 -8.37 0.75
N ASN A 106 0.97 -9.07 1.47
CA ASN A 106 1.33 -9.92 2.60
C ASN A 106 1.18 -11.42 2.32
N ASN A 107 0.92 -11.82 1.06
CA ASN A 107 0.69 -13.22 0.66
C ASN A 107 -0.43 -13.91 1.45
N ARG A 108 -1.50 -13.18 1.79
CA ARG A 108 -2.70 -13.70 2.45
C ARG A 108 -3.94 -13.28 1.64
N PRO A 109 -4.97 -14.11 1.49
CA PRO A 109 -6.23 -13.70 0.88
C PRO A 109 -6.88 -12.55 1.68
#